data_AF-A0A3N2EUW7-F1
#
_entry.id   AF-A0A3N2EUW7-F1
#
_cell.length_a   1.000
_cell.length_b   1.000
_cell.length_c   1.000
_cell.angle_alpha   90.00
_cell.angle_beta   90.00
_cell.angle_gamma   90.00
#
_symmetry.space_group_name_H-M   'P 1'
#
loop_
_entity.id
_entity.type
_entity.pdbx_description
1 polymer ?
#
loop_
_entity_poly.entity_id
_entity_poly.type
_entity_poly.pdbx_seq_one_letter_code
_entity_poly.pdbx_strand_id
1 'polypeptide(L)' 'MPRRYEIEVACRAAIVIEPNGRRTITTGRFLQELEKVNWHWSPRQANQWIEHYVTTFRDVSTQEGDDRTFQLFNPNGGL' A
#
# COMPACT_ATOMS: atom_id res chain seq x y z
N MET A 1 0.48 5.85 21.76
CA MET A 1 -0.24 4.62 21.36
C MET A 1 -0.37 4.66 19.86
N PRO A 2 0.24 3.71 19.14
CA PRO A 2 0.12 3.63 17.70
C PRO A 2 -1.34 3.37 17.32
N ARG A 3 -1.95 4.22 16.50
CA ARG A 3 -3.38 4.14 16.16
C ARG A 3 -3.53 3.53 14.77
N ARG A 4 -4.57 2.72 14.55
CA ARG A 4 -4.81 2.05 13.25
C ARG A 4 -4.86 3.03 12.07
N TYR A 5 -5.26 4.28 12.29
CA TYR A 5 -5.27 5.32 11.25
C TYR A 5 -3.86 5.63 10.71
N GLU A 6 -2.79 5.43 11.49
CA GLU A 6 -1.42 5.73 11.06
C GLU A 6 -0.97 4.80 9.95
N ILE A 7 -1.45 3.55 9.97
CA ILE A 7 -1.21 2.55 8.92
C ILE A 7 -1.93 2.99 7.64
N GLU A 8 -3.18 3.47 7.74
CA GLU A 8 -3.93 3.98 6.59
C GLU A 8 -3.28 5.24 6.02
N VAL A 9 -2.76 6.13 6.87
CA VAL A 9 -2.01 7.33 6.46
C VAL A 9 -0.70 6.95 5.77
N ALA A 10 0.06 6.02 6.34
CA ALA A 10 1.30 5.51 5.75
C ALA A 10 1.03 4.82 4.39
N CYS A 11 -0.05 4.05 4.29
CA CYS A 11 -0.49 3.44 3.03
C CYS A 11 -0.80 4.53 1.99
N ARG A 12 -1.60 5.54 2.34
CA ARG A 12 -1.93 6.66 1.45
C ARG A 12 -0.70 7.45 1.04
N ALA A 13 0.27 7.65 1.94
CA ALA A 13 1.53 8.32 1.65
C ALA A 13 2.44 7.50 0.71
N ALA A 14 2.35 6.16 0.79
CA ALA A 14 3.08 5.25 -0.07
C ALA A 14 2.46 5.13 -1.48
N ILE A 15 1.25 5.65 -1.71
CA ILE A 15 0.63 5.70 -3.04
C ILE A 15 1.36 6.69 -3.93
N VAL A 16 1.80 6.20 -5.08
CA VAL A 16 2.40 6.97 -6.17
C VAL A 16 1.34 7.23 -7.22
N ILE A 17 1.22 8.48 -7.64
CA ILE A 17 0.41 8.84 -8.79
C ILE A 17 1.33 8.82 -10.01
N GLU A 18 1.11 7.86 -10.90
CA GLU A 18 1.78 7.77 -12.17
C GLU A 18 1.28 8.86 -13.14
N PRO A 19 2.10 9.26 -14.14
CA PRO A 19 1.72 10.28 -15.12
C PRO A 19 0.49 9.91 -15.97
N ASN A 20 0.13 8.62 -16.01
CA ASN A 20 -1.06 8.09 -16.65
C ASN A 20 -2.34 8.22 -15.77
N GLY A 21 -2.24 8.83 -14.58
CA GLY A 21 -3.33 8.98 -13.61
C GLY A 21 -3.60 7.73 -12.76
N ARG A 22 -2.85 6.64 -12.96
CA ARG A 22 -2.94 5.45 -12.13
C ARG A 22 -2.27 5.70 -10.79
N ARG A 23 -2.84 5.10 -9.75
CA ARG A 23 -2.30 5.14 -8.40
C ARG A 23 -1.75 3.78 -8.08
N THR A 24 -0.46 3.67 -7.80
CA THR A 24 0.22 2.41 -7.49
C THR A 24 0.89 2.50 -6.13
N ILE A 25 0.97 1.39 -5.42
CA ILE A 25 1.64 1.27 -4.13
C ILE A 25 2.49 0.01 -4.18
N THR A 26 3.73 0.09 -3.70
CA THR A 26 4.62 -1.07 -3.56
C THR A 26 4.82 -1.40 -2.09
N THR A 27 4.97 -2.69 -1.78
CA THR A 27 5.18 -3.16 -0.40
C THR A 27 6.39 -2.51 0.24
N GLY A 28 7.51 -2.39 -0.46
CA GLY A 28 8.70 -1.72 0.03
C GLY A 28 8.47 -0.26 0.40
N ARG A 29 7.69 0.49 -0.40
CA ARG A 29 7.36 1.89 -0.09
C ARG A 29 6.42 2.00 1.11
N PHE A 30 5.46 1.08 1.20
CA PHE A 30 4.56 1.01 2.34
C PHE A 30 5.32 0.73 3.65
N LEU A 31 6.30 -0.18 3.63
CA LEU A 31 7.17 -0.44 4.78
C LEU A 31 8.01 0.78 5.18
N GLN A 32 8.54 1.53 4.20
CA GLN A 32 9.28 2.77 4.49
C GLN A 32 8.40 3.82 5.18
N GLU A 33 7.16 3.98 4.74
CA GLU A 33 6.22 4.91 5.40
C GLU A 33 5.81 4.43 6.79
N LEU A 34 5.64 3.11 6.98
CA LEU A 34 5.37 2.52 8.30
C LEU A 34 6.54 2.73 9.26
N GLU A 35 7.78 2.58 8.81
CA GLU A 35 8.95 2.80 9.65
C GLU A 35 9.02 4.25 10.16
N LYS A 36 8.62 5.23 9.33
CA LYS A 36 8.54 6.66 9.74
C LYS A 36 7.53 6.90 10.86
N VAL A 37 6.46 6.12 10.92
CA VAL A 37 5.45 6.19 11.99
C VAL A 37 5.76 5.24 13.16
N ASN A 38 7.01 4.75 13.27
CA ASN A 38 7.48 3.77 14.27
C ASN A 38 6.70 2.44 14.23
N TRP A 39 6.25 2.03 13.04
CA TRP A 39 5.64 0.73 12.80
C TRP A 39 6.62 -0.17 12.05
N HIS A 40 7.03 -1.26 12.70
CA HIS A 40 7.91 -2.26 12.10
C HIS A 40 7.07 -3.48 11.71
N TRP A 41 6.73 -3.57 10.42
CA TRP A 41 6.03 -4.72 9.85
C TRP A 41 6.94 -5.55 8.97
N SER A 42 6.66 -6.85 8.91
CA SER A 42 7.25 -7.70 7.89
C SER A 42 6.58 -7.45 6.53
N PRO A 43 7.29 -7.64 5.40
CA PRO A 43 6.71 -7.53 4.06
C PRO A 43 5.45 -8.39 3.90
N ARG A 44 5.45 -9.58 4.49
CA ARG A 44 4.30 -10.49 4.50
C ARG A 44 3.08 -9.91 5.25
N GLN A 45 3.29 -9.18 6.35
CA GLN A 45 2.21 -8.50 7.08
C GLN A 45 1.65 -7.32 6.28
N ALA A 46 2.53 -6.54 5.66
CA ALA A 46 2.14 -5.46 4.76
C ALA A 46 1.31 -5.98 3.58
N ASN A 47 1.73 -7.07 2.96
CA ASN A 47 1.00 -7.75 1.90
C ASN A 47 -0.37 -8.24 2.38
N GLN A 48 -0.44 -8.92 3.52
CA GLN A 48 -1.72 -9.38 4.09
C GLN A 48 -2.67 -8.22 4.41
N TRP A 49 -2.13 -7.09 4.89
CA TRP A 49 -2.93 -5.90 5.13
C TRP A 49 -3.48 -5.36 3.81
N ILE A 50 -2.66 -5.18 2.78
CA ILE A 50 -3.13 -4.70 1.46
C ILE A 50 -4.13 -5.68 0.85
N GLU A 51 -3.92 -7.00 0.99
CA GLU A 51 -4.85 -8.06 0.60
C GLU A 51 -6.19 -7.97 1.33
N HIS A 52 -6.22 -7.48 2.58
CA HIS A 52 -7.47 -7.23 3.30
C HIS A 52 -8.26 -6.06 2.70
N TYR A 53 -7.57 -5.08 2.09
CA TYR A 53 -8.16 -3.93 1.42
C TYR A 53 -8.25 -4.09 -0.12
N VAL A 54 -8.16 -5.32 -0.64
CA VAL A 54 -8.18 -5.67 -2.07
C VAL A 54 -9.41 -5.19 -2.84
N THR A 55 -10.53 -4.92 -2.16
CA THR A 55 -11.71 -4.30 -2.82
C THR A 55 -11.38 -2.94 -3.44
N THR A 56 -10.31 -2.28 -2.98
CA THR A 56 -9.83 -0.99 -3.47
C THR A 56 -8.51 -1.10 -4.23
N PHE A 57 -7.74 -2.17 -4.00
CA PHE A 57 -6.42 -2.39 -4.59
C PHE A 57 -6.37 -3.68 -5.41
N ARG A 58 -5.94 -3.56 -6.65
CA ARG A 58 -5.69 -4.68 -7.55
C ARG A 58 -4.21 -5.06 -7.49
N ASP A 59 -3.89 -6.31 -7.19
CA ASP A 59 -2.53 -6.80 -7.35
C ASP A 59 -2.13 -6.75 -8.83
N VAL A 60 -1.02 -6.07 -9.10
CA VAL A 60 -0.41 -5.95 -10.43
C VAL A 60 1.07 -6.34 -10.35
N SER A 61 1.42 -7.15 -9.35
CA SER A 61 2.79 -7.54 -9.09
C SER A 61 3.34 -8.28 -10.30
N THR A 62 4.41 -7.76 -10.87
CA THR A 62 5.10 -8.37 -12.03
C THR A 62 6.33 -9.16 -11.61
N GLN A 63 6.73 -9.05 -10.35
CA GLN A 63 7.90 -9.72 -9.78
C GLN A 63 7.47 -10.76 -8.75
N GLU A 64 8.06 -11.95 -8.81
CA GLU A 64 7.93 -12.94 -7.75
C GLU A 64 8.78 -12.51 -6.54
N GLY A 65 8.12 -12.26 -5.41
CA GLY A 65 8.78 -11.87 -4.17
C GLY A 65 7.84 -11.21 -3.16
N ASP A 66 8.43 -10.75 -2.06
CA ASP A 66 7.73 -10.02 -1.01
C ASP A 66 7.43 -8.56 -1.38
N ASP A 67 8.13 -8.01 -2.39
CA ASP A 67 7.88 -6.67 -2.93
C ASP A 67 6.79 -6.73 -4.00
N ARG A 68 5.54 -6.77 -3.55
CA ARG A 68 4.38 -6.76 -4.44
C ARG A 68 4.02 -5.33 -4.82
N THR A 69 3.48 -5.19 -6.04
CA THR A 69 2.94 -3.92 -6.52
C THR A 69 1.43 -4.04 -6.62
N PHE A 70 0.72 -3.09 -6.03
CA PHE A 70 -0.72 -3.00 -6.08
C PHE A 70 -1.12 -1.69 -6.75
N GLN A 71 -2.14 -1.75 -7.58
CA GLN A 71 -2.75 -0.59 -8.20
C GLN A 71 -4.05 -0.27 -7.49
N LEU A 72 -4.21 0.96 -7.01
CA LEU A 72 -5.51 1.45 -6.53
C LEU A 72 -6.48 1.45 -7.71
N PHE A 73 -7.45 0.56 -7.65
CA PHE A 73 -8.52 0.40 -8.62
C PHE A 73 -9.80 0.92 -7.98
N ASN A 74 -9.97 2.24 -8.00
CA ASN A 74 -11.22 2.85 -7.54
C ASN A 74 -11.99 3.38 -8.76
N PRO A 75 -13.05 2.68 -9.24
CA PRO A 75 -13.82 3.11 -10.41
C PRO A 75 -14.64 4.39 -10.18
N ASN A 76 -14.78 4.85 -8.92
CA ASN A 76 -15.56 6.03 -8.55
C ASN A 76 -14.73 7.23 -8.08
N GLY A 77 -13.39 7.17 -8.13
CA GLY A 77 -12.52 8.31 -7.77
C GLY A 77 -12.58 8.77 -6.31
N GLY A 78 -13.18 8.00 -5.40
CA GLY A 78 -13.35 8.39 -3.99
C GLY A 78 -12.10 8.18 -3.13
N LEU A 79 -11.89 9.09 -2.18
CA LEU A 79 -11.01 8.93 -1.01
C LEU A 79 -11.85 8.77 0.25
#